data_AF-A0A7W9W5U3-F1
#
_entry.id   AF-A0A7W9W5U3-F1
#
_cell.length_a   1.000
_cell.length_b   1.000
_cell.length_c   1.000
_cell.angle_alpha   90.00
_cell.angle_beta   90.00
_cell.angle_gamma   90.00
#
_symmetry.space_group_name_H-M   'P 1'
#
loop_
_entity.id
_entity.type
_entity.pdbx_description
1 polymer ?
#
loop_
_entity_poly.entity_id
_entity_poly.type
_entity_poly.pdbx_seq_one_letter_code
_entity_poly.pdbx_strand_id
1 'polypeptide(L)'
;MRTRLKVCCIASVDEARRAISYGADALGLVGPMPSGPGPIPLETIAQIAAATPPPIATFLLTSETQPEGIVAQWQQCHTTTIQLTDRVEQEHYAALRTALPGVKLVQVIHVTGPESLAEAQEFADVADALLLDSGNPALTVKVLGGTGRVHDWEVSAAICATVACPVFLAGGLRPDNIGEAVRTVQPFGVDLCSGVRTDGQLDSEKLAAFVQALVGGCEERARGELAVEVVVVEGDTAQAHGADVHELNEVKLGPEPDRRVAVGEGCKVLVATLTQTDKLSGLDMP
;
A
#
# COMPACT_ATOMS: atom_id res chain seq x y z
N MET A 1 -8.92 3.17 -7.01
CA MET A 1 -8.46 4.19 -6.02
C MET A 1 -6.96 4.41 -6.22
N ARG A 2 -6.41 5.60 -5.90
CA ARG A 2 -4.96 5.86 -5.96
C ARG A 2 -4.27 5.22 -4.73
N THR A 3 -3.13 4.56 -4.93
CA THR A 3 -2.26 4.08 -3.85
C THR A 3 -1.63 5.27 -3.12
N ARG A 4 -1.72 5.29 -1.79
CA ARG A 4 -1.18 6.38 -0.96
C ARG A 4 0.34 6.32 -0.83
N LEU A 5 0.97 7.47 -0.63
CA LEU A 5 2.41 7.60 -0.46
C LEU A 5 2.79 8.08 0.94
N LYS A 6 3.50 7.25 1.70
CA LYS A 6 4.18 7.64 2.93
C LYS A 6 5.68 7.82 2.66
N VAL A 7 6.24 8.96 3.08
CA VAL A 7 7.69 9.22 3.02
C VAL A 7 8.23 9.26 4.45
N CYS A 8 9.11 8.33 4.77
CA CYS A 8 9.65 8.07 6.09
C CYS A 8 11.04 8.69 6.29
N CYS A 9 11.50 8.64 7.54
CA CYS A 9 12.79 9.16 7.98
C CYS A 9 12.94 10.68 7.81
N ILE A 10 11.82 11.41 7.78
CA ILE A 10 11.82 12.87 7.59
C ILE A 10 12.47 13.54 8.79
N ALA A 11 13.53 14.32 8.55
CA ALA A 11 14.39 14.85 9.60
C ALA A 11 14.26 16.38 9.81
N SER A 12 13.49 17.07 8.96
CA SER A 12 13.29 18.51 9.08
C SER A 12 11.96 18.98 8.48
N VAL A 13 11.53 20.19 8.84
CA VAL A 13 10.36 20.85 8.24
C VAL A 13 10.54 21.05 6.73
N ASP A 14 11.76 21.30 6.26
CA ASP A 14 12.03 21.47 4.84
C ASP A 14 11.94 20.15 4.07
N GLU A 15 12.42 19.04 4.64
CA GLU A 15 12.20 17.71 4.07
C GLU A 15 10.70 17.37 4.04
N ALA A 16 9.95 17.69 5.11
CA ALA A 16 8.51 17.49 5.17
C ALA A 16 7.79 18.25 4.04
N ARG A 17 8.08 19.54 3.88
CA ARG A 17 7.52 20.37 2.80
C ARG A 17 7.85 19.83 1.42
N ARG A 18 9.10 19.38 1.23
CA ARG A 18 9.54 18.75 -0.02
C ARG A 18 8.74 17.49 -0.31
N ALA A 19 8.66 16.55 0.64
CA ALA A 19 7.88 15.33 0.49
C ALA A 19 6.41 15.61 0.14
N ILE A 20 5.79 16.58 0.82
CA ILE A 20 4.41 17.02 0.55
C ILE A 20 4.28 17.58 -0.87
N SER A 21 5.23 18.40 -1.34
CA SER A 21 5.17 18.95 -2.71
C SER A 21 5.24 17.89 -3.81
N TYR A 22 5.81 16.72 -3.51
CA TYR A 22 5.83 15.55 -4.39
C TYR A 22 4.61 14.63 -4.22
N GLY A 23 3.64 15.03 -3.39
CA GLY A 23 2.36 14.33 -3.23
C GLY A 23 2.34 13.27 -2.13
N ALA A 24 3.24 13.34 -1.14
CA ALA A 24 3.15 12.50 0.06
C ALA A 24 1.81 12.70 0.77
N ASP A 25 1.14 11.60 1.10
CA ASP A 25 -0.09 11.52 1.89
C ASP A 25 0.20 11.37 3.39
N ALA A 26 1.42 10.94 3.74
CA ALA A 26 1.88 10.76 5.11
C ALA A 26 3.40 10.96 5.25
N LEU A 27 3.82 11.38 6.44
CA LEU A 27 5.22 11.57 6.83
C LEU A 27 5.58 10.64 7.99
N GLY A 28 6.69 9.89 7.86
CA GLY A 28 7.24 9.06 8.92
C GLY A 28 8.37 9.77 9.69
N LEU A 29 8.20 9.88 11.01
CA LEU A 29 9.08 10.57 11.94
C LEU A 29 9.61 9.55 12.95
N VAL A 30 10.90 9.22 12.85
CA VAL A 30 11.49 8.11 13.61
C VAL A 30 11.91 8.59 15.00
N GLY A 31 11.25 8.07 16.03
CA GLY A 31 11.63 8.29 17.43
C GLY A 31 12.85 7.45 17.85
N PRO A 32 13.06 7.26 19.16
CA PRO A 32 14.08 6.35 19.67
C PRO A 32 13.92 4.94 19.07
N MET A 33 15.00 4.41 18.49
CA MET A 33 15.00 3.14 17.79
C MET A 33 16.33 2.41 18.03
N PRO A 34 16.35 1.08 18.24
CA PRO A 34 17.58 0.32 18.45
C PRO A 34 18.45 0.20 17.19
N SER A 35 17.87 0.38 16.00
CA SER A 35 18.55 0.22 14.71
C SER A 35 17.80 0.95 13.59
N GLY A 36 18.36 0.96 12.39
CA GLY A 36 17.74 1.59 11.23
C GLY A 36 18.01 3.10 11.12
N PRO A 37 17.70 3.70 9.96
CA PRO A 37 18.00 5.11 9.69
C PRO A 37 16.94 6.06 10.27
N GLY A 38 17.34 7.31 10.46
CA GLY A 38 16.41 8.42 10.65
C GLY A 38 15.96 8.79 12.07
N PRO A 39 16.38 8.16 13.20
CA PRO A 39 16.00 8.65 14.53
C PRO A 39 16.30 10.14 14.69
N ILE A 40 15.31 10.89 15.14
CA ILE A 40 15.43 12.31 15.50
C ILE A 40 14.84 12.54 16.91
N PRO A 41 15.24 13.62 17.60
CA PRO A 41 14.68 13.97 18.90
C PRO A 41 13.15 14.17 18.83
N LEU A 42 12.43 13.78 19.89
CA LEU A 42 10.97 13.96 19.97
C LEU A 42 10.55 15.42 19.80
N GLU A 43 11.36 16.37 20.25
CA GLU A 43 11.14 17.82 20.01
C GLU A 43 11.17 18.17 18.52
N THR A 44 12.03 17.53 17.72
CA THR A 44 12.09 17.73 16.27
C THR A 44 10.86 17.12 15.61
N ILE A 45 10.42 15.94 16.08
CA ILE A 45 9.15 15.33 15.65
C ILE A 45 7.98 16.28 15.91
N ALA A 46 7.92 16.89 17.10
CA ALA A 46 6.87 17.85 17.47
C ALA A 46 6.83 19.06 16.52
N GLN A 47 8.01 19.62 16.20
CA GLN A 47 8.12 20.74 15.26
C GLN A 47 7.62 20.38 13.87
N ILE A 48 8.01 19.21 13.36
CA ILE A 48 7.58 18.74 12.03
C ILE A 48 6.07 18.45 12.02
N ALA A 49 5.55 17.77 13.05
CA ALA A 49 4.14 17.46 13.19
C ALA A 49 3.28 18.72 13.22
N ALA A 50 3.65 19.72 14.02
CA ALA A 50 2.94 21.00 14.11
C ALA A 50 2.99 21.81 12.80
N ALA A 51 4.08 21.70 12.03
CA ALA A 51 4.23 22.39 10.74
C ALA A 51 3.54 21.68 9.57
N THR A 52 3.08 20.44 9.76
CA THR A 52 2.46 19.62 8.71
C THR A 52 0.96 19.96 8.59
N PRO A 53 0.49 20.43 7.42
CA PRO A 53 -0.92 20.79 7.26
C PRO A 53 -1.81 19.54 7.12
N PRO A 54 -3.03 19.54 7.66
CA PRO A 54 -4.07 18.62 7.23
C PRO A 54 -4.28 18.71 5.70
N PRO A 55 -4.56 17.61 4.99
CA PRO A 55 -4.88 16.27 5.49
C PRO A 55 -3.68 15.31 5.61
N ILE A 56 -2.43 15.81 5.63
CA ILE A 56 -1.25 14.95 5.65
C ILE A 56 -1.07 14.33 7.04
N ALA A 57 -0.98 13.00 7.09
CA ALA A 57 -0.79 12.29 8.35
C ALA A 57 0.68 12.32 8.80
N THR A 58 0.91 12.46 10.11
CA THR A 58 2.24 12.35 10.72
C THR A 58 2.32 11.09 11.57
N PHE A 59 3.35 10.27 11.35
CA PHE A 59 3.54 8.99 12.00
C PHE A 59 4.73 9.11 12.95
N LEU A 60 4.49 8.97 14.25
CA LEU A 60 5.55 8.67 15.21
C LEU A 60 5.91 7.18 15.08
N LEU A 61 7.12 6.86 14.67
CA LEU A 61 7.62 5.49 14.71
C LEU A 61 8.30 5.24 16.06
N THR A 62 7.90 4.18 16.75
CA THR A 62 8.46 3.82 18.05
C THR A 62 8.66 2.32 18.20
N SER A 63 9.78 1.93 18.83
CA SER A 63 10.04 0.57 19.29
C SER A 63 9.61 0.30 20.73
N GLU A 64 9.01 1.28 21.41
CA GLU A 64 8.44 1.08 22.75
C GLU A 64 7.21 0.18 22.66
N THR A 65 7.04 -0.72 23.62
CA THR A 65 5.96 -1.70 23.63
C THR A 65 5.01 -1.55 24.81
N GLN A 66 5.41 -0.78 25.84
CA GLN A 66 4.58 -0.52 27.00
C GLN A 66 3.66 0.70 26.76
N PRO A 67 2.36 0.62 27.10
CA PRO A 67 1.41 1.70 26.85
C PRO A 67 1.85 3.06 27.40
N GLU A 68 2.38 3.08 28.62
CA GLU A 68 2.79 4.30 29.31
C GLU A 68 3.95 4.98 28.57
N GLY A 69 4.90 4.19 28.08
CA GLY A 69 6.04 4.68 27.31
C GLY A 69 5.62 5.23 25.96
N ILE A 70 4.75 4.51 25.23
CA ILE A 70 4.20 4.95 23.94
C ILE A 70 3.44 6.28 24.11
N VAL A 71 2.57 6.37 25.13
CA VAL A 71 1.82 7.58 25.44
C VAL A 71 2.75 8.73 25.82
N ALA A 72 3.77 8.49 26.64
CA ALA A 72 4.73 9.51 27.05
C ALA A 72 5.55 10.07 25.88
N GLN A 73 5.89 9.23 24.88
CA GLN A 73 6.52 9.70 23.64
C GLN A 73 5.54 10.53 22.80
N TRP A 74 4.31 10.04 22.61
CA TRP A 74 3.30 10.77 21.84
C TRP A 74 2.95 12.13 22.45
N GLN A 75 2.87 12.23 23.78
CA GLN A 75 2.60 13.48 24.48
C GLN A 75 3.64 14.58 24.22
N GLN A 76 4.84 14.23 23.74
CA GLN A 76 5.87 15.22 23.39
C GLN A 76 5.76 15.70 21.95
N CYS A 77 5.10 14.95 21.06
CA CYS A 77 5.13 15.22 19.63
C CYS A 77 3.76 15.42 18.97
N HIS A 78 2.68 14.88 19.55
CA HIS A 78 1.30 15.02 19.10
C HIS A 78 1.09 14.68 17.61
N THR A 79 1.72 13.61 17.13
CA THR A 79 1.49 13.10 15.78
C THR A 79 0.07 12.54 15.61
N THR A 80 -0.45 12.51 14.38
CA THR A 80 -1.80 11.98 14.11
C THR A 80 -1.88 10.46 14.18
N THR A 81 -0.73 9.81 14.00
CA THR A 81 -0.59 8.36 13.91
C THR A 81 0.64 7.92 14.73
N ILE A 82 0.55 6.74 15.33
CA ILE A 82 1.66 6.02 15.94
C ILE A 82 1.85 4.72 15.16
N GLN A 83 3.08 4.49 14.70
CA GLN A 83 3.51 3.26 14.07
C GLN A 83 4.35 2.48 15.08
N LEU A 84 3.79 1.37 15.54
CA LEU A 84 4.39 0.44 16.48
C LEU A 84 5.32 -0.48 15.69
N THR A 85 6.62 -0.18 15.73
CA THR A 85 7.61 -0.89 14.89
C THR A 85 8.02 -2.25 15.44
N ASP A 86 7.83 -2.46 16.74
CA ASP A 86 8.00 -3.75 17.40
C ASP A 86 6.62 -4.34 17.73
N ARG A 87 6.58 -5.63 18.09
CA ARG A 87 5.34 -6.29 18.47
C ARG A 87 4.84 -5.76 19.82
N VAL A 88 3.65 -5.16 19.81
CA VAL A 88 2.93 -4.75 21.02
C VAL A 88 1.88 -5.79 21.34
N GLU A 89 1.80 -6.22 22.60
CA GLU A 89 0.79 -7.20 23.01
C GLU A 89 -0.63 -6.65 22.79
N GLN A 90 -1.55 -7.51 22.32
CA GLN A 90 -2.89 -7.06 21.95
C GLN A 90 -3.66 -6.40 23.10
N GLU A 91 -3.46 -6.88 24.32
CA GLU A 91 -4.09 -6.32 25.53
C GLU A 91 -3.71 -4.85 25.76
N HIS A 92 -2.55 -4.41 25.27
CA HIS A 92 -2.11 -3.02 25.37
C HIS A 92 -2.90 -2.08 24.44
N TYR A 93 -3.51 -2.58 23.36
CA TYR A 93 -4.26 -1.74 22.43
C TYR A 93 -5.46 -1.08 23.11
N ALA A 94 -6.17 -1.77 24.00
CA ALA A 94 -7.31 -1.19 24.71
C ALA A 94 -6.90 0.01 25.58
N ALA A 95 -5.75 -0.09 26.26
CA ALA A 95 -5.18 0.99 27.04
C ALA A 95 -4.75 2.16 26.14
N LEU A 96 -4.05 1.88 25.04
CA LEU A 96 -3.62 2.89 24.06
C LEU A 96 -4.81 3.64 23.47
N ARG A 97 -5.88 2.93 23.07
CA ARG A 97 -7.10 3.54 22.52
C ARG A 97 -7.78 4.47 23.51
N THR A 98 -7.80 4.08 24.79
CA THR A 98 -8.38 4.90 25.86
C THR A 98 -7.55 6.16 26.09
N ALA A 99 -6.22 6.03 26.11
CA ALA A 99 -5.31 7.14 26.36
C ALA A 99 -5.14 8.11 25.17
N LEU A 100 -5.33 7.62 23.94
CA LEU A 100 -5.04 8.33 22.70
C LEU A 100 -6.27 8.43 21.77
N PRO A 101 -7.37 9.06 22.23
CA PRO A 101 -8.57 9.16 21.42
C PRO A 101 -8.30 9.94 20.13
N GLY A 102 -8.64 9.35 18.99
CA GLY A 102 -8.47 9.95 17.66
C GLY A 102 -7.08 9.75 17.03
N VAL A 103 -6.11 9.19 17.75
CA VAL A 103 -4.80 8.82 17.20
C VAL A 103 -4.89 7.45 16.54
N LYS A 104 -4.33 7.35 15.33
CA LYS A 104 -4.29 6.08 14.59
C LYS A 104 -3.14 5.20 15.08
N LEU A 105 -3.37 3.91 15.21
CA LEU A 105 -2.37 2.90 15.58
C LEU A 105 -2.09 2.00 14.39
N VAL A 106 -0.82 1.93 13.98
CA VAL A 106 -0.36 1.09 12.87
C VAL A 106 0.63 0.06 13.40
N GLN A 107 0.34 -1.22 13.23
CA GLN A 107 1.25 -2.30 13.61
C GLN A 107 2.17 -2.62 12.43
N VAL A 108 3.47 -2.65 12.68
CA VAL A 108 4.42 -3.21 11.71
C VAL A 108 4.40 -4.73 11.83
N ILE A 109 4.26 -5.41 10.69
CA ILE A 109 4.44 -6.85 10.54
C ILE A 109 5.74 -7.06 9.77
N HIS A 110 6.66 -7.82 10.37
CA HIS A 110 7.93 -8.14 9.72
C HIS A 110 7.77 -9.39 8.87
N VAL A 111 7.83 -9.23 7.54
CA VAL A 111 7.60 -10.32 6.59
C VAL A 111 8.85 -11.17 6.46
N THR A 112 8.88 -12.29 7.17
CA THR A 112 9.97 -13.27 7.15
C THR A 112 9.61 -14.57 6.44
N GLY A 113 8.32 -14.80 6.21
CA GLY A 113 7.79 -16.00 5.57
C GLY A 113 6.26 -16.08 5.67
N PRO A 114 5.66 -17.21 5.29
CA PRO A 114 4.20 -17.41 5.33
C PRO A 114 3.58 -17.25 6.71
N GLU A 115 4.34 -17.44 7.79
CA GLU A 115 3.90 -17.23 9.17
C GLU A 115 3.45 -15.79 9.46
N SER A 116 3.99 -14.82 8.73
CA SER A 116 3.62 -13.40 8.86
C SER A 116 2.15 -13.14 8.51
N LEU A 117 1.49 -14.03 7.76
CA LEU A 117 0.06 -13.94 7.47
C LEU A 117 -0.79 -14.11 8.74
N ALA A 118 -0.44 -15.09 9.58
CA ALA A 118 -1.18 -15.36 10.82
C ALA A 118 -1.04 -14.18 11.78
N GLU A 119 0.16 -13.61 11.90
CA GLU A 119 0.41 -12.41 12.71
C GLU A 119 -0.38 -11.20 12.17
N ALA A 120 -0.39 -10.99 10.86
CA ALA A 120 -1.16 -9.90 10.24
C ALA A 120 -2.66 -10.03 10.53
N GLN A 121 -3.23 -11.25 10.46
CA GLN A 121 -4.62 -11.49 10.82
C GLN A 121 -4.89 -11.20 12.31
N GLU A 122 -3.96 -11.60 13.19
CA GLU A 122 -4.02 -11.33 14.63
C GLU A 122 -4.24 -9.83 14.92
N PHE A 123 -3.47 -8.96 14.24
CA PHE A 123 -3.45 -7.53 14.52
C PHE A 123 -4.46 -6.72 13.69
N ALA A 124 -4.99 -7.28 12.60
CA ALA A 124 -5.93 -6.58 11.71
C ALA A 124 -7.21 -6.08 12.42
N ASP A 125 -7.61 -6.74 13.51
CA ASP A 125 -8.82 -6.40 14.27
C ASP A 125 -8.59 -5.26 15.30
N VAL A 126 -7.35 -5.02 15.72
CA VAL A 126 -7.01 -4.05 16.78
C VAL A 126 -6.28 -2.80 16.26
N ALA A 127 -5.49 -2.96 15.19
CA ALA A 127 -4.80 -1.86 14.53
C ALA A 127 -5.72 -1.13 13.53
N ASP A 128 -5.49 0.17 13.30
CA ASP A 128 -6.19 0.89 12.22
C ASP A 128 -5.64 0.57 10.83
N ALA A 129 -4.39 0.13 10.76
CA ALA A 129 -3.71 -0.29 9.54
C ALA A 129 -2.53 -1.19 9.89
N LEU A 130 -2.06 -1.96 8.91
CA LEU A 130 -0.80 -2.71 9.01
C LEU A 130 0.26 -2.09 8.11
N LEU A 131 1.53 -2.28 8.46
CA LEU A 131 2.67 -1.95 7.59
C LEU A 131 3.59 -3.16 7.47
N LEU A 132 3.85 -3.60 6.24
CA LEU A 132 4.68 -4.76 5.94
C LEU A 132 6.12 -4.33 5.65
N ASP A 133 7.10 -4.81 6.42
CA ASP A 133 8.53 -4.51 6.20
C ASP A 133 9.43 -5.75 6.35
N SER A 134 10.63 -5.64 5.82
CA SER A 134 11.74 -6.60 5.75
C SER A 134 12.61 -6.70 7.02
N GLY A 135 12.08 -6.25 8.16
CA GLY A 135 12.78 -6.30 9.45
C GLY A 135 12.98 -7.73 9.96
N ASN A 136 13.82 -7.89 10.99
CA ASN A 136 13.97 -9.14 11.72
C ASN A 136 14.09 -8.83 13.24
N PRO A 137 13.00 -8.98 14.01
CA PRO A 137 12.98 -8.72 15.44
C PRO A 137 13.60 -9.86 16.28
N ALA A 138 13.93 -11.01 15.68
CA ALA A 138 14.52 -12.15 16.38
C ALA A 138 16.05 -12.03 16.60
N LEU A 139 16.68 -10.99 16.05
CA LEU A 139 18.12 -10.72 16.22
C LEU A 139 18.43 -10.14 17.61
N THR A 140 19.66 -10.36 18.10
CA THR A 140 20.13 -9.82 19.40
C THR A 140 20.00 -8.31 19.49
N VAL A 141 20.32 -7.60 18.40
CA VAL A 141 19.89 -6.22 18.19
C VAL A 141 18.78 -6.29 17.16
N LYS A 142 17.55 -6.01 17.59
CA LYS A 142 16.37 -6.08 16.74
C LYS A 142 16.55 -5.17 15.52
N VAL A 143 16.18 -5.68 14.35
CA VAL A 143 16.10 -4.89 13.11
C VAL A 143 14.64 -4.62 12.82
N LEU A 144 14.15 -3.44 13.19
CA LEU A 144 12.71 -3.11 13.16
C LEU A 144 12.32 -2.38 11.86
N GLY A 145 12.83 -2.87 10.73
CA GLY A 145 12.58 -2.30 9.40
C GLY A 145 13.71 -1.44 8.86
N GLY A 146 13.42 -0.69 7.79
CA GLY A 146 14.38 0.23 7.17
C GLY A 146 15.60 -0.46 6.54
N THR A 147 15.50 -1.77 6.24
CA THR A 147 16.64 -2.57 5.79
C THR A 147 17.02 -2.32 4.32
N GLY A 148 16.12 -1.71 3.55
CA GLY A 148 16.28 -1.52 2.11
C GLY A 148 16.15 -2.81 1.29
N ARG A 149 15.77 -3.94 1.91
CA ARG A 149 15.58 -5.22 1.24
C ARG A 149 14.12 -5.40 0.84
N VAL A 150 13.92 -5.93 -0.36
CA VAL A 150 12.61 -6.44 -0.80
C VAL A 150 12.32 -7.74 -0.06
N HIS A 151 11.10 -7.90 0.43
CA HIS A 151 10.61 -9.15 1.02
C HIS A 151 9.62 -9.83 0.05
N ASP A 152 9.15 -11.02 0.42
CA ASP A 152 8.26 -11.80 -0.44
C ASP A 152 6.92 -11.08 -0.68
N TRP A 153 6.70 -10.65 -1.93
CA TRP A 153 5.49 -9.97 -2.34
C TRP A 153 4.29 -10.91 -2.47
N GLU A 154 4.49 -12.22 -2.64
CA GLU A 154 3.36 -13.17 -2.65
C GLU A 154 2.74 -13.28 -1.26
N VAL A 155 3.59 -13.35 -0.21
CA VAL A 155 3.12 -13.30 1.18
C VAL A 155 2.40 -11.97 1.45
N SER A 156 2.96 -10.86 0.98
CA SER A 156 2.36 -9.53 1.16
C SER A 156 1.02 -9.37 0.45
N ALA A 157 0.90 -9.93 -0.76
CA ALA A 157 -0.34 -9.97 -1.52
C ALA A 157 -1.39 -10.83 -0.81
N ALA A 158 -1.00 -12.00 -0.26
CA ALA A 158 -1.89 -12.84 0.53
C ALA A 158 -2.40 -12.12 1.78
N ILE A 159 -1.55 -11.36 2.47
CA ILE A 159 -1.96 -10.51 3.59
C ILE A 159 -2.98 -9.46 3.13
N CYS A 160 -2.67 -8.68 2.08
CA CYS A 160 -3.56 -7.65 1.56
C CYS A 160 -4.92 -8.19 1.10
N ALA A 161 -4.97 -9.41 0.58
CA ALA A 161 -6.21 -10.07 0.17
C ALA A 161 -7.04 -10.63 1.34
N THR A 162 -6.41 -10.85 2.50
CA THR A 162 -7.03 -11.54 3.64
C THR A 162 -7.53 -10.58 4.71
N VAL A 163 -6.80 -9.50 5.00
CA VAL A 163 -7.15 -8.55 6.07
C VAL A 163 -8.06 -7.44 5.56
N ALA A 164 -9.03 -7.02 6.37
CA ALA A 164 -9.97 -5.96 5.99
C ALA A 164 -9.42 -4.54 6.22
N CYS A 165 -8.43 -4.39 7.11
CA CYS A 165 -7.84 -3.09 7.41
C CYS A 165 -6.87 -2.64 6.29
N PRO A 166 -6.61 -1.33 6.13
CA PRO A 166 -5.62 -0.82 5.20
C PRO A 166 -4.21 -1.39 5.44
N VAL A 167 -3.50 -1.74 4.37
CA VAL A 167 -2.12 -2.25 4.44
C VAL A 167 -1.16 -1.36 3.67
N PHE A 168 -0.08 -0.93 4.33
CA PHE A 168 1.05 -0.25 3.72
C PHE A 168 2.16 -1.24 3.37
N LEU A 169 2.70 -1.16 2.17
CA LEU A 169 3.87 -1.95 1.75
C LEU A 169 5.14 -1.11 1.90
N ALA A 170 6.13 -1.60 2.65
CA ALA A 170 7.47 -1.04 2.76
C ALA A 170 8.52 -2.05 2.25
N GLY A 171 9.80 -1.85 2.61
CA GLY A 171 10.87 -2.81 2.32
C GLY A 171 11.44 -2.73 0.90
N GLY A 172 12.56 -2.00 0.74
CA GLY A 172 13.35 -2.03 -0.50
C GLY A 172 12.66 -1.48 -1.75
N LEU A 173 11.59 -0.69 -1.59
CA LEU A 173 10.90 -0.01 -2.68
C LEU A 173 11.78 1.08 -3.28
N ARG A 174 11.82 1.12 -4.62
CA ARG A 174 12.64 1.99 -5.45
C ARG A 174 11.96 2.25 -6.81
N PRO A 175 12.37 3.29 -7.55
CA PRO A 175 11.68 3.68 -8.79
C PRO A 175 11.55 2.56 -9.83
N ASP A 176 12.52 1.66 -9.93
CA ASP A 176 12.54 0.56 -10.90
C ASP A 176 11.65 -0.64 -10.50
N ASN A 177 11.24 -0.77 -9.23
CA ASN A 177 10.46 -1.93 -8.77
C ASN A 177 9.04 -1.58 -8.28
N ILE A 178 8.74 -0.31 -8.02
CA ILE A 178 7.46 0.09 -7.42
C ILE A 178 6.25 -0.25 -8.29
N GLY A 179 6.37 -0.10 -9.61
CA GLY A 179 5.27 -0.40 -10.53
C GLY A 179 4.85 -1.87 -10.47
N GLU A 180 5.83 -2.77 -10.32
CA GLU A 180 5.56 -4.19 -10.09
C GLU A 180 4.97 -4.45 -8.72
N ALA A 181 5.55 -3.87 -7.68
CA ALA A 181 5.10 -4.03 -6.30
C ALA A 181 3.61 -3.70 -6.14
N VAL A 182 3.15 -2.56 -6.68
CA VAL A 182 1.75 -2.13 -6.52
C VAL A 182 0.76 -2.96 -7.32
N ARG A 183 1.18 -3.53 -8.46
CA ARG A 183 0.35 -4.43 -9.26
C ARG A 183 0.21 -5.80 -8.60
N THR A 184 1.30 -6.31 -8.05
CA THR A 184 1.35 -7.64 -7.40
C THR A 184 0.68 -7.62 -6.03
N VAL A 185 1.04 -6.67 -5.18
CA VAL A 185 0.60 -6.63 -3.77
C VAL A 185 -0.73 -5.89 -3.60
N GLN A 186 -1.03 -4.93 -4.49
CA GLN A 186 -2.23 -4.10 -4.42
C GLN A 186 -2.45 -3.38 -3.07
N PRO A 187 -1.42 -2.76 -2.46
CA PRO A 187 -1.54 -2.21 -1.12
C PRO A 187 -2.39 -0.93 -1.11
N PHE A 188 -2.91 -0.58 0.07
CA PHE A 188 -3.57 0.71 0.31
C PHE A 188 -2.60 1.88 0.13
N GLY A 189 -1.37 1.71 0.61
CA GLY A 189 -0.30 2.70 0.48
C GLY A 189 1.08 2.05 0.42
N VAL A 190 2.08 2.85 0.10
CA VAL A 190 3.48 2.45 0.10
C VAL A 190 4.28 3.34 1.04
N ASP A 191 5.32 2.79 1.66
CA ASP A 191 6.20 3.51 2.59
C ASP A 191 7.66 3.49 2.13
N LEU A 192 8.27 4.67 2.03
CA LEU A 192 9.61 4.87 1.50
C LEU A 192 10.55 5.45 2.54
N CYS A 193 11.76 4.90 2.65
CA CYS A 193 12.84 5.58 3.36
C CYS A 193 14.11 5.65 2.50
N SER A 194 14.90 4.59 2.45
CA SER A 194 16.25 4.64 1.86
C SER A 194 16.28 4.76 0.33
N GLY A 195 15.29 4.22 -0.39
CA GLY A 195 15.23 4.22 -1.86
C GLY A 195 15.17 5.61 -2.51
N VAL A 196 14.81 6.64 -1.74
CA VAL A 196 14.70 8.04 -2.20
C VAL A 196 15.67 8.98 -1.48
N ARG A 197 16.75 8.43 -0.90
CA ARG A 197 17.76 9.21 -0.17
C ARG A 197 19.13 9.13 -0.84
N THR A 198 19.89 10.21 -0.68
CA THR A 198 21.30 10.33 -1.06
C THR A 198 22.04 10.93 0.14
N ASP A 199 23.07 10.23 0.63
CA ASP A 199 23.81 10.61 1.84
C ASP A 199 22.92 10.88 3.06
N GLY A 200 21.85 10.10 3.20
CA GLY A 200 20.88 10.21 4.29
C GLY A 200 19.82 11.30 4.11
N GLN A 201 19.97 12.20 3.13
CA GLN A 201 19.04 13.30 2.86
C GLN A 201 18.01 12.92 1.80
N LEU A 202 16.79 13.47 1.91
CA LEU A 202 15.73 13.27 0.92
C LEU A 202 16.12 13.87 -0.43
N ASP A 203 16.27 13.00 -1.43
CA ASP A 203 16.69 13.32 -2.78
C ASP A 203 15.46 13.61 -3.66
N SER A 204 15.42 14.82 -4.22
CA SER A 204 14.25 15.28 -5.00
C SER A 204 14.13 14.56 -6.33
N GLU A 205 15.25 14.21 -6.98
CA GLU A 205 15.25 13.52 -8.27
C GLU A 205 14.79 12.08 -8.10
N LYS A 206 15.30 11.39 -7.07
CA LYS A 206 14.85 10.03 -6.74
C LYS A 206 13.39 9.98 -6.33
N LEU A 207 12.94 10.95 -5.52
CA LEU A 207 11.53 11.02 -5.12
C LEU A 207 10.61 11.30 -6.31
N ALA A 208 10.99 12.20 -7.22
CA ALA A 208 10.24 12.47 -8.44
C ALA A 208 10.12 11.22 -9.32
N ALA A 209 11.25 10.55 -9.58
CA ALA A 209 11.29 9.31 -10.36
C ALA A 209 10.43 8.21 -9.72
N PHE A 210 10.47 8.09 -8.39
CA PHE A 210 9.64 7.14 -7.66
C PHE A 210 8.15 7.44 -7.85
N VAL A 211 7.73 8.69 -7.63
CA VAL A 211 6.32 9.09 -7.75
C VAL A 211 5.82 8.84 -9.17
N GLN A 212 6.63 9.16 -10.19
CA GLN A 212 6.28 8.88 -11.57
C GLN A 212 6.07 7.38 -11.83
N ALA A 213 6.97 6.53 -11.34
CA ALA A 213 6.86 5.08 -11.49
C ALA A 213 5.68 4.49 -10.72
N LEU A 214 5.38 5.02 -9.52
CA LEU A 214 4.21 4.65 -8.72
C LEU A 214 2.91 4.94 -9.49
N VAL A 215 2.79 6.16 -10.04
CA VAL A 215 1.61 6.55 -10.84
C VAL A 215 1.47 5.64 -12.05
N GLY A 216 2.56 5.39 -12.80
CA GLY A 216 2.55 4.48 -13.94
C GLY A 216 2.07 3.06 -13.58
N GLY A 217 2.57 2.49 -12.49
CA GLY A 217 2.14 1.18 -12.01
C GLY A 217 0.67 1.12 -11.59
N CYS A 218 0.16 2.18 -10.94
CA CYS A 218 -1.25 2.31 -10.59
C CYS A 218 -2.14 2.41 -11.84
N GLU A 219 -1.72 3.16 -12.86
CA GLU A 219 -2.47 3.27 -14.12
C GLU A 219 -2.51 1.95 -14.89
N GLU A 220 -1.37 1.26 -14.99
CA GLU A 220 -1.30 -0.07 -15.62
C GLU A 220 -2.23 -1.06 -14.93
N ARG A 221 -2.24 -1.07 -13.59
CA ARG A 221 -3.18 -1.88 -12.80
C ARG A 221 -4.62 -1.56 -13.16
N ALA A 222 -5.00 -0.29 -13.14
CA ALA A 222 -6.37 0.12 -13.44
C ALA A 222 -6.80 -0.29 -14.86
N ARG A 223 -5.89 -0.23 -15.85
CA ARG A 223 -6.14 -0.73 -17.21
C ARG A 223 -6.32 -2.25 -17.25
N GLY A 224 -5.53 -3.00 -16.47
CA GLY A 224 -5.67 -4.45 -16.34
C GLY A 224 -6.98 -4.89 -15.70
N GLU A 225 -7.47 -4.17 -14.68
CA GLU A 225 -8.78 -4.40 -14.06
C GLU A 225 -9.96 -4.09 -15.02
N LEU A 226 -9.75 -3.28 -16.05
CA LEU A 226 -10.73 -2.88 -17.06
C LEU A 226 -10.65 -3.70 -18.37
N ALA A 227 -9.85 -4.77 -18.42
CA ALA A 227 -9.71 -5.58 -19.62
C ALA A 227 -11.03 -6.31 -19.95
N VAL A 228 -11.75 -5.80 -20.95
CA VAL A 228 -12.94 -6.45 -21.54
C VAL A 228 -12.47 -7.45 -22.59
N GLU A 229 -12.69 -8.74 -22.34
CA GLU A 229 -12.49 -9.78 -23.35
C GLU A 229 -13.75 -9.86 -24.23
N VAL A 230 -13.62 -9.58 -25.52
CA VAL A 230 -14.73 -9.71 -26.48
C VAL A 230 -14.62 -11.04 -27.19
N VAL A 231 -15.56 -11.93 -26.89
CA VAL A 231 -15.69 -13.24 -27.52
C VAL A 231 -16.65 -13.12 -28.70
N VAL A 232 -16.14 -13.28 -29.92
CA VAL A 232 -16.99 -13.38 -31.12
C VAL A 232 -17.35 -14.85 -31.30
N VAL A 233 -18.64 -15.18 -31.23
CA VAL A 233 -19.15 -16.55 -31.46
C VAL A 233 -19.77 -16.61 -32.85
N GLU A 234 -19.23 -17.44 -33.73
CA GLU A 234 -19.83 -17.70 -35.04
C GLU A 234 -20.84 -18.86 -34.92
N GLY A 235 -22.14 -18.57 -35.13
CA GLY A 235 -23.18 -19.60 -35.19
C GLY A 235 -24.56 -19.15 -34.66
N ASP A 236 -25.61 -19.82 -35.13
CA ASP A 236 -27.02 -19.48 -34.83
C ASP A 236 -27.49 -19.88 -33.42
N THR A 237 -26.66 -20.55 -32.62
CA THR A 237 -27.05 -21.12 -31.33
C THR A 237 -26.03 -20.83 -30.24
N ALA A 238 -26.00 -19.60 -29.74
CA ALA A 238 -25.34 -19.28 -28.48
C ALA A 238 -26.42 -18.94 -27.43
N GLN A 239 -26.51 -19.74 -26.37
CA GLN A 239 -27.31 -19.43 -25.18
C GLN A 239 -26.33 -19.10 -24.04
N ALA A 240 -26.20 -17.82 -23.70
CA ALA A 240 -25.50 -17.41 -22.49
C ALA A 240 -26.50 -17.44 -21.31
N HIS A 241 -26.21 -18.21 -20.28
CA HIS A 241 -26.98 -18.17 -19.02
C HIS A 241 -26.33 -17.15 -18.07
N GLY A 242 -27.08 -16.10 -17.71
CA GLY A 242 -26.75 -15.23 -16.57
C GLY A 242 -26.00 -13.94 -16.86
N ALA A 243 -25.81 -13.53 -18.12
CA ALA A 243 -25.27 -12.22 -18.47
C ALA A 243 -26.31 -11.37 -19.21
N ASP A 244 -26.37 -10.07 -18.92
CA ASP A 244 -27.20 -9.11 -19.67
C ASP A 244 -26.66 -8.99 -21.10
N VAL A 245 -27.35 -9.65 -22.04
CA VAL A 245 -27.00 -9.62 -23.46
C VAL A 245 -27.60 -8.37 -24.09
N HIS A 246 -26.75 -7.42 -24.49
CA HIS A 246 -27.14 -6.30 -25.35
C HIS A 246 -26.74 -6.59 -26.79
N GLU A 247 -27.72 -6.57 -27.70
CA GLU A 247 -27.51 -6.67 -29.14
C GLU A 247 -26.84 -5.37 -29.62
N LEU A 248 -25.58 -5.45 -30.06
CA LEU A 248 -24.82 -4.31 -30.54
C LEU A 248 -24.36 -4.56 -31.98
N ASN A 249 -24.71 -3.67 -32.90
CA ASN A 249 -24.30 -3.75 -34.30
C ASN A 249 -22.83 -3.32 -34.52
N GLU A 250 -22.21 -2.67 -33.53
CA GLU A 250 -20.80 -2.30 -33.52
C GLU A 250 -20.25 -2.31 -32.08
N VAL A 251 -19.03 -2.81 -31.89
CA VAL A 251 -18.35 -2.84 -30.58
C VAL A 251 -17.02 -2.10 -30.69
N LYS A 252 -16.82 -1.08 -29.85
CA LYS A 252 -15.53 -0.39 -29.70
C LYS A 252 -14.68 -1.12 -28.68
N LEU A 253 -13.57 -1.70 -29.12
CA LEU A 253 -12.63 -2.45 -28.29
C LEU A 253 -11.54 -1.52 -27.71
N GLY A 254 -11.64 -1.17 -26.44
CA GLY A 254 -10.54 -0.58 -25.69
C GLY A 254 -10.03 0.79 -26.17
N PRO A 255 -8.89 1.27 -25.62
CA PRO A 255 -8.44 2.66 -25.80
C PRO A 255 -7.70 2.93 -27.11
N GLU A 256 -7.47 1.94 -27.97
CA GLU A 256 -6.90 2.16 -29.30
C GLU A 256 -8.02 2.37 -30.34
N PRO A 257 -8.08 3.53 -31.01
CA PRO A 257 -9.27 3.97 -31.75
C PRO A 257 -9.62 3.17 -33.02
N ASP A 258 -8.79 2.22 -33.49
CA ASP A 258 -8.90 1.68 -34.85
C ASP A 258 -8.95 0.15 -35.01
N ARG A 259 -9.09 -0.64 -33.93
CA ARG A 259 -9.41 -2.07 -34.10
C ARG A 259 -10.92 -2.28 -34.26
N ARG A 260 -11.38 -2.20 -35.51
CA ARG A 260 -12.73 -2.64 -35.91
C ARG A 260 -12.68 -4.11 -36.32
N VAL A 261 -13.47 -4.96 -35.65
CA VAL A 261 -13.74 -6.31 -36.14
C VAL A 261 -14.97 -6.22 -37.03
N ALA A 262 -14.82 -6.45 -38.33
CA ALA A 262 -15.94 -6.54 -39.25
C ALA A 262 -16.66 -7.87 -39.01
N VAL A 263 -17.94 -7.79 -38.67
CA VAL A 263 -18.80 -8.95 -38.40
C VAL A 263 -19.51 -9.29 -39.72
N GLY A 264 -19.34 -10.51 -40.22
CA GLY A 264 -19.99 -10.96 -41.45
C GLY A 264 -21.52 -11.00 -41.33
N GLU A 265 -22.23 -10.86 -42.46
CA GLU A 265 -23.69 -11.01 -42.51
C GLU A 265 -24.10 -12.37 -41.90
N GLY A 266 -24.92 -12.33 -40.84
CA GLY A 266 -25.42 -13.52 -40.13
C GLY A 266 -24.68 -13.89 -38.83
N CYS A 267 -23.63 -13.17 -38.43
CA CYS A 267 -22.93 -13.40 -37.16
C CYS A 267 -23.54 -12.58 -36.00
N LYS A 268 -23.60 -13.16 -34.80
CA LYS A 268 -24.00 -12.46 -33.56
C LYS A 268 -22.77 -12.16 -32.70
N VAL A 269 -22.59 -10.91 -32.29
CA VAL A 269 -21.54 -10.54 -31.33
C VAL A 269 -22.12 -10.57 -29.92
N LEU A 270 -21.53 -11.39 -29.04
CA LEU A 270 -21.83 -11.39 -27.63
C LEU A 270 -20.74 -10.62 -26.89
N VAL A 271 -21.08 -9.47 -26.32
CA VAL A 271 -20.16 -8.71 -25.46
C VAL A 271 -20.46 -9.09 -24.01
N ALA A 272 -19.61 -9.92 -23.41
CA ALA A 272 -19.66 -10.19 -21.98
C ALA A 272 -18.71 -9.22 -21.26
N THR A 273 -19.22 -8.46 -20.29
CA THR A 273 -18.37 -7.66 -19.40
C THR A 273 -18.01 -8.52 -18.21
N LEU A 274 -16.77 -9.03 -18.16
CA LEU A 274 -16.29 -9.82 -17.01
C LEU A 274 -15.60 -8.89 -16.01
N THR A 275 -16.22 -8.67 -14.85
CA THR A 275 -15.50 -8.22 -13.67
C THR A 275 -14.77 -9.42 -13.08
N GLN A 276 -13.46 -9.28 -12.84
CA GLN A 276 -12.54 -10.37 -12.52
C GLN A 276 -12.85 -11.09 -11.19
N THR A 277 -13.92 -11.90 -11.18
CA THR A 277 -14.24 -12.94 -10.19
C THR A 277 -15.02 -14.10 -10.78
N ASP A 278 -15.62 -13.98 -11.97
CA ASP A 278 -16.29 -15.10 -12.62
C ASP A 278 -15.32 -15.84 -13.55
N LYS A 279 -14.84 -17.00 -13.11
CA LYS A 279 -14.24 -17.98 -14.02
C LYS A 279 -15.32 -18.38 -15.03
N LEU A 280 -15.05 -18.24 -16.33
CA LEU A 280 -15.86 -18.86 -17.39
C LEU A 280 -15.75 -20.39 -17.29
N SER A 281 -16.51 -21.00 -16.39
CA SER A 281 -16.70 -22.46 -16.30
C SER A 281 -18.06 -22.86 -16.87
N GLY A 282 -18.47 -22.25 -17.99
CA GLY A 282 -19.82 -22.46 -18.55
C GLY A 282 -20.03 -22.07 -20.00
N LEU A 283 -18.97 -21.93 -20.80
CA LEU A 283 -19.11 -21.89 -22.26
C LEU A 283 -19.02 -23.32 -22.80
N ASP A 284 -20.16 -23.97 -22.97
CA ASP A 284 -20.26 -25.14 -23.85
C ASP A 284 -20.18 -24.61 -25.29
N MET A 285 -19.00 -24.76 -25.88
CA MET A 285 -18.78 -24.59 -27.32
C MET A 285 -19.24 -25.88 -28.02
N PRO A 286 -19.99 -25.81 -29.14
CA PRO A 286 -20.23 -26.98 -29.97
C PRO A 286 -18.96 -27.53 -30.63
#